data_AF-A0A953HHL8-F1
#
_entry.id   AF-A0A953HHL8-F1
#
_cell.length_a   1.000
_cell.length_b   1.000
_cell.length_c   1.000
_cell.angle_alpha   90.00
_cell.angle_beta   90.00
_cell.angle_gamma   90.00
#
_symmetry.space_group_name_H-M   'P 1'
#
loop_
_entity.id
_entity.type
_entity.pdbx_description
1 polymer ?
#
loop_
_entity_poly.entity_id
_entity_poly.type
_entity_poly.pdbx_seq_one_letter_code
_entity_poly.pdbx_strand_id
1 'polypeptide(L)'
;MSGNNEINHRLNARIEYQIDPSNFILFIPGIKIQNVRSSSTMNSATFFDELNPLSTTHNIYNANSDNWDASYRLLYNHTFKKPGRTFSVFNNSDFRGNNGKNTLDGENEFEDPAKDYETRQQSNIDKQWMEYLC
;
A
#
# COMPACT_ATOMS: atom_id res chain seq x y z
N MET A 1 2.76 -19.07 -12.32
CA MET A 1 2.36 -19.21 -10.90
C MET A 1 2.35 -17.83 -10.27
N SER A 2 1.38 -17.52 -9.40
CA SER A 2 1.30 -16.22 -8.72
C SER A 2 1.16 -16.42 -7.23
N GLY A 3 1.89 -15.64 -6.44
CA GLY A 3 1.79 -15.56 -4.99
C GLY A 3 1.48 -14.12 -4.56
N ASN A 4 0.59 -13.97 -3.59
CA ASN A 4 0.33 -12.69 -2.94
C ASN A 4 0.35 -12.89 -1.42
N ASN A 5 0.98 -11.96 -0.71
CA ASN A 5 1.03 -11.94 0.74
C ASN A 5 0.76 -10.52 1.24
N GLU A 6 -0.19 -10.39 2.16
CA GLU A 6 -0.65 -9.12 2.69
C GLU A 6 -0.66 -9.17 4.22
N ILE A 7 0.06 -8.23 4.84
CA ILE A 7 0.09 -8.06 6.29
C ILE A 7 -0.55 -6.72 6.61
N ASN A 8 -1.58 -6.75 7.45
CA ASN A 8 -2.37 -5.59 7.82
C ASN A 8 -2.32 -5.39 9.33
N HIS A 9 -1.95 -4.19 9.77
CA HIS A 9 -2.04 -3.74 11.16
C HIS A 9 -3.03 -2.58 11.27
N ARG A 10 -3.94 -2.65 12.24
CA ARG A 10 -4.88 -1.57 12.52
C ARG A 10 -4.96 -1.30 14.01
N LEU A 11 -4.69 -0.05 14.38
CA LEU A 11 -4.86 0.47 15.72
C LEU A 11 -5.96 1.52 15.70
N ASN A 12 -6.96 1.36 16.55
CA ASN A 12 -7.94 2.42 16.81
C ASN A 12 -8.02 2.59 18.33
N ALA A 13 -8.00 3.82 18.81
CA ALA A 13 -8.23 4.10 20.22
C ALA A 13 -9.29 5.18 20.38
N ARG A 14 -9.91 5.20 21.56
CA ARG A 14 -10.81 6.26 21.99
C ARG A 14 -10.44 6.62 23.41
N ILE A 15 -9.99 7.84 23.60
CA ILE A 15 -9.50 8.36 24.86
C ILE A 15 -10.44 9.48 25.27
N GLU A 16 -11.09 9.26 26.41
CA GLU A 16 -11.97 10.22 27.04
C GLU A 16 -11.31 10.70 28.32
N TYR A 17 -11.08 12.00 28.41
CA TYR A 17 -10.40 12.61 29.53
C TYR A 17 -11.21 13.77 30.07
N GLN A 18 -11.76 13.59 31.28
CA GLN A 18 -12.45 14.62 32.01
C GLN A 18 -11.44 15.32 32.93
N ILE A 19 -11.07 16.55 32.56
CA ILE A 19 -10.13 17.36 33.36
C ILE A 19 -10.84 17.82 34.64
N ASP A 20 -12.09 18.26 34.50
CA ASP A 20 -12.99 18.66 35.58
C ASP A 20 -14.46 18.56 35.09
N PRO A 21 -15.49 18.83 35.92
CA PRO A 21 -16.89 18.78 35.50
C PRO A 21 -17.26 19.72 34.35
N SER A 22 -16.44 20.74 34.08
CA SER A 22 -16.64 21.74 33.03
C SER A 22 -15.78 21.48 31.78
N ASN A 23 -14.73 20.68 31.85
CA ASN A 23 -13.74 20.50 30.79
C ASN A 23 -13.56 19.03 30.41
N PHE A 24 -13.81 18.72 29.14
CA PHE A 24 -13.72 17.37 28.61
C PHE A 24 -12.97 17.32 27.29
N ILE A 25 -12.10 16.32 27.15
CA ILE A 25 -11.38 16.01 25.92
C ILE A 25 -11.79 14.63 25.43
N LEU A 26 -12.12 14.53 24.16
CA LEU A 26 -12.25 13.28 23.41
C LEU A 26 -11.18 13.26 22.33
N PHE A 27 -10.30 12.27 22.38
CA PHE A 27 -9.26 12.04 21.40
C PHE A 27 -9.41 10.64 20.79
N ILE A 28 -9.49 10.57 19.46
CA ILE A 28 -9.71 9.32 18.72
C ILE A 28 -8.63 9.22 17.64
N PRO A 29 -7.48 8.60 17.93
CA PRO A 29 -6.50 8.26 16.91
C PRO A 29 -6.88 6.97 16.18
N GLY A 30 -6.51 6.91 14.90
CA GLY A 30 -6.61 5.73 14.05
C GLY A 30 -5.32 5.57 13.25
N ILE A 31 -4.75 4.37 13.20
CA ILE A 31 -3.56 4.06 12.41
C ILE A 31 -3.83 2.75 11.67
N LYS A 32 -3.52 2.72 10.38
CA LYS A 32 -3.52 1.54 9.53
C LYS A 32 -2.17 1.44 8.84
N ILE A 33 -1.60 0.25 8.82
CA ILE A 33 -0.36 -0.06 8.10
C ILE A 33 -0.64 -1.32 7.30
N GLN A 34 -0.28 -1.31 6.02
CA GLN A 34 -0.45 -2.44 5.12
C GLN A 34 0.82 -2.67 4.32
N ASN A 35 1.36 -3.88 4.42
CA ASN A 35 2.46 -4.35 3.59
C ASN A 35 1.92 -5.39 2.60
N VAL A 36 2.04 -5.10 1.30
CA VAL A 36 1.63 -6.01 0.22
C VAL A 36 2.87 -6.46 -0.50
N ARG A 37 3.01 -7.78 -0.70
CA ARG A 37 4.06 -8.38 -1.54
C ARG A 37 3.39 -9.34 -2.50
N SER A 38 3.57 -9.12 -3.79
CA SER A 38 3.10 -10.02 -4.84
C SER A 38 4.26 -10.41 -5.73
N SER A 39 4.24 -11.66 -6.16
CA SER A 39 5.16 -12.19 -7.16
C SER A 39 4.39 -13.03 -8.17
N SER A 40 4.75 -12.93 -9.43
CA SER A 40 4.17 -13.77 -10.48
C SER A 40 5.22 -14.17 -11.49
N THR A 41 5.21 -15.45 -11.82
CA THR A 41 6.06 -16.04 -12.85
C THR A 41 5.17 -16.50 -14.00
N MET A 42 5.51 -16.11 -15.22
CA MET A 42 4.87 -16.54 -16.46
C MET A 42 5.90 -17.23 -17.34
N ASN A 43 5.62 -18.48 -17.68
CA ASN A 43 6.41 -19.24 -18.65
C ASN A 43 5.51 -19.50 -19.85
N SER A 44 6.00 -19.24 -21.04
CA SER A 44 5.31 -19.54 -22.29
C SER A 44 6.29 -20.15 -23.28
N ALA A 45 5.80 -21.05 -24.12
CA ALA A 45 6.56 -21.61 -25.22
C ALA A 45 5.63 -21.70 -26.43
N THR A 46 6.11 -21.22 -27.57
CA THR A 46 5.47 -21.39 -28.87
C THR A 46 6.24 -22.46 -29.60
N PHE A 47 5.57 -23.46 -30.14
CA PHE A 47 6.21 -24.57 -30.83
C PHE A 47 5.90 -24.56 -32.32
N PHE A 48 6.89 -24.96 -33.13
CA PHE A 48 6.73 -25.18 -34.56
C PHE A 48 6.07 -26.54 -34.85
N ASP A 49 6.38 -27.56 -34.06
CA ASP A 49 5.74 -28.89 -34.05
C ASP A 49 5.64 -29.44 -32.61
N GLU A 50 5.31 -30.73 -32.40
CA GLU A 50 5.12 -31.28 -31.03
C GLU A 50 6.39 -31.25 -30.16
N LEU A 51 7.60 -31.08 -30.73
CA LEU A 51 8.87 -31.22 -30.02
C LEU A 51 9.81 -30.01 -30.18
N ASN A 52 9.61 -29.17 -31.19
CA ASN A 52 10.51 -28.06 -31.52
C ASN A 52 9.94 -26.70 -31.07
N PRO A 53 10.41 -26.12 -29.95
CA PRO A 53 10.02 -24.78 -29.54
C PRO A 53 10.59 -23.75 -30.51
N LEU A 54 9.74 -22.88 -31.06
CA LEU A 54 10.13 -21.73 -31.87
C LEU A 54 10.58 -20.55 -31.00
N SER A 55 9.93 -20.37 -29.85
CA SER A 55 10.29 -19.32 -28.89
C SER A 55 9.86 -19.70 -27.49
N THR A 56 10.68 -19.37 -26.50
CA THR A 56 10.31 -19.44 -25.09
C THR A 56 10.32 -18.04 -24.47
N THR A 57 9.41 -17.82 -23.52
CA THR A 57 9.31 -16.57 -22.75
C THR A 57 9.27 -16.92 -21.28
N HIS A 58 10.14 -16.28 -20.50
CA HIS A 58 10.18 -16.37 -19.05
C HIS A 58 10.08 -14.97 -18.43
N ASN A 59 8.98 -14.68 -17.74
CA ASN A 59 8.77 -13.41 -17.06
C ASN A 59 8.63 -13.60 -15.56
N ILE A 60 9.40 -12.84 -14.79
CA ILE A 60 9.31 -12.73 -13.33
C ILE A 60 8.90 -11.29 -13.00
N TYR A 61 7.75 -11.14 -12.35
CA TYR A 61 7.26 -9.87 -11.84
C TYR A 61 7.21 -9.92 -10.31
N ASN A 62 7.73 -8.88 -9.65
CA ASN A 62 7.62 -8.69 -8.21
C ASN A 62 7.09 -7.28 -7.92
N ALA A 63 6.15 -7.16 -6.99
CA ALA A 63 5.64 -5.89 -6.53
C ALA A 63 5.51 -5.87 -5.01
N ASN A 64 6.15 -4.89 -4.38
CA ASN A 64 6.11 -4.66 -2.95
C ASN A 64 5.52 -3.28 -2.69
N SER A 65 4.62 -3.13 -1.71
CA SER A 65 4.15 -1.83 -1.28
C SER A 65 3.93 -1.75 0.21
N ASP A 66 4.45 -0.68 0.80
CA ASP A 66 4.26 -0.30 2.19
C ASP A 66 3.34 0.91 2.24
N ASN A 67 2.17 0.72 2.82
CA ASN A 67 1.09 1.69 2.90
C ASN A 67 0.85 2.03 4.36
N TRP A 68 0.57 3.29 4.64
CA TRP A 68 0.10 3.71 5.95
C TRP A 68 -0.95 4.80 5.84
N ASP A 69 -1.93 4.74 6.73
CA ASP A 69 -2.91 5.79 6.96
C ASP A 69 -2.93 6.10 8.45
N ALA A 70 -2.83 7.35 8.82
CA ALA A 70 -3.01 7.82 10.19
C ALA A 70 -4.06 8.92 10.21
N SER A 71 -4.96 8.86 11.18
CA SER A 71 -5.96 9.88 11.39
C SER A 71 -6.12 10.18 12.85
N TYR A 72 -6.57 11.39 13.16
CA TYR A 72 -6.97 11.71 14.51
C TYR A 72 -8.16 12.67 14.53
N ARG A 73 -9.01 12.49 15.53
CA ARG A 73 -10.07 13.42 15.88
C ARG A 73 -9.88 13.89 17.30
N LEU A 74 -9.92 15.19 17.48
CA LEU A 74 -9.83 15.85 18.77
C LEU A 74 -11.07 16.72 18.96
N LEU A 75 -11.76 16.52 20.08
CA LEU A 75 -12.84 17.37 20.54
C LEU A 75 -12.50 17.84 21.94
N TYR A 76 -12.44 19.14 22.12
CA TYR A 76 -12.37 19.78 23.43
C TYR A 76 -13.68 20.52 23.69
N ASN A 77 -14.30 20.25 24.83
CA ASN A 77 -15.52 20.90 25.28
C ASN A 77 -15.29 21.59 26.62
N HIS A 78 -15.69 22.87 26.69
CA HIS A 78 -15.72 23.66 27.90
C HIS A 78 -17.15 24.15 28.18
N THR A 79 -17.75 23.70 29.28
CA THR A 79 -19.06 24.15 29.75
C THR A 79 -18.89 25.22 30.82
N PHE A 80 -19.39 26.42 30.54
CA PHE A 80 -19.33 27.53 31.47
C PHE A 80 -20.31 27.30 32.63
N LYS A 81 -20.02 27.90 33.78
CA LYS A 81 -20.92 27.88 34.96
C LYS A 81 -22.30 28.49 34.68
N LYS A 82 -22.42 29.34 33.65
CA LYS A 82 -23.71 29.88 33.19
C LYS A 82 -24.45 28.82 32.38
N PRO A 83 -25.70 28.48 32.73
CA PRO A 83 -26.44 27.43 32.05
C PRO A 83 -26.59 27.74 30.55
N GLY A 84 -26.44 26.71 29.72
CA GLY A 84 -26.61 26.80 28.27
C GLY A 84 -25.44 27.41 27.49
N ARG A 85 -24.27 27.61 28.13
CA ARG A 85 -23.07 28.11 27.45
C ARG A 85 -22.00 27.02 27.43
N THR A 86 -21.66 26.57 26.22
CA THR A 86 -20.56 25.63 25.96
C THR A 86 -19.72 26.18 24.83
N PHE A 87 -18.40 26.05 24.97
CA PHE A 87 -17.44 26.30 23.92
C PHE A 87 -16.83 24.97 23.48
N SER A 88 -16.79 24.73 22.19
CA SER A 88 -16.33 23.46 21.61
C SER A 88 -15.29 23.74 20.54
N VAL A 89 -14.16 23.04 20.62
CA VAL A 89 -13.12 23.03 19.59
C VAL A 89 -13.03 21.63 19.02
N PHE A 90 -13.19 21.52 17.71
CA PHE A 90 -13.09 20.26 16.98
C PHE A 90 -11.97 20.35 15.96
N ASN A 91 -11.15 19.32 15.88
CA ASN A 91 -10.13 19.15 14.86
C ASN A 91 -10.13 17.70 14.36
N ASN A 92 -10.08 17.54 13.04
CA ASN A 92 -9.90 16.26 12.37
C ASN A 92 -8.73 16.41 11.41
N SER A 93 -7.90 15.40 11.28
CA SER A 93 -6.85 15.39 10.26
C SER A 93 -6.54 13.96 9.85
N ASP A 94 -6.25 13.81 8.57
CA ASP A 94 -5.96 12.54 7.93
C ASP A 94 -4.64 12.63 7.15
N PHE A 95 -3.79 11.64 7.33
CA PHE A 95 -2.44 11.53 6.79
C PHE A 95 -2.31 10.17 6.15
N ARG A 96 -1.69 10.12 4.97
CA ARG A 96 -1.47 8.86 4.28
C ARG A 96 -0.22 8.90 3.45
N GLY A 97 0.39 7.74 3.29
CA GLY A 97 1.53 7.58 2.42
C GLY A 97 1.66 6.15 1.89
N ASN A 98 2.30 6.06 0.74
CA ASN A 98 2.59 4.81 0.08
C ASN A 98 4.02 4.86 -0.44
N ASN A 99 4.72 3.75 -0.24
CA ASN A 99 6.00 3.46 -0.86
C ASN A 99 5.91 2.10 -1.57
N GLY A 100 5.85 2.11 -2.90
CA GLY A 100 5.75 0.93 -3.73
C GLY A 100 6.97 0.74 -4.63
N LYS A 101 7.41 -0.50 -4.80
CA LYS A 101 8.46 -0.88 -5.74
C LYS A 101 8.01 -2.08 -6.56
N ASN A 102 8.05 -1.93 -7.88
CA ASN A 102 7.72 -3.00 -8.83
C ASN A 102 8.90 -3.30 -9.74
N THR A 103 9.26 -4.57 -9.85
CA THR A 103 10.29 -5.05 -10.79
C THR A 103 9.71 -6.06 -11.77
N LEU A 104 10.16 -5.97 -13.01
CA LEU A 104 9.89 -6.96 -14.06
C LEU A 104 11.23 -7.36 -14.67
N ASP A 105 11.52 -8.67 -14.71
CA ASP A 105 12.60 -9.27 -15.49
C ASP A 105 11.96 -10.25 -16.48
N GLY A 106 12.18 -10.03 -17.76
CA GLY A 106 11.59 -10.82 -18.84
C GLY A 106 12.66 -11.25 -19.82
N GLU A 107 12.72 -12.54 -20.10
CA GLU A 107 13.66 -13.16 -21.02
C GLU A 107 12.86 -13.86 -22.12
N ASN A 108 13.23 -13.61 -23.39
CA ASN A 108 12.71 -14.38 -24.52
C ASN A 108 13.87 -14.97 -25.30
N GLU A 109 13.75 -16.24 -25.61
CA GLU A 109 14.70 -17.02 -26.40
C GLU A 109 13.99 -17.48 -27.68
N PHE A 110 14.66 -17.35 -28.82
CA PHE A 110 14.17 -17.77 -30.14
C PHE A 110 15.15 -18.78 -30.72
N GLU A 111 14.65 -19.96 -31.06
CA GLU A 111 15.45 -21.01 -31.72
C GLU A 111 15.26 -20.91 -33.24
N ASP A 112 16.35 -20.64 -33.96
CA ASP A 112 16.46 -20.81 -35.42
C ASP A 112 17.48 -21.95 -35.66
N PRO A 113 17.24 -22.91 -36.57
CA PRO A 113 18.15 -24.01 -36.88
C PRO A 113 19.60 -23.60 -37.25
N ALA A 114 19.88 -22.32 -37.47
CA ALA A 114 21.24 -21.79 -37.66
C ALA A 114 21.78 -20.89 -36.52
N LYS A 115 20.94 -20.31 -35.64
CA LYS A 115 21.33 -19.36 -34.58
C LYS A 115 20.28 -19.22 -33.47
N ASP A 116 20.74 -19.04 -32.24
CA ASP A 116 19.87 -18.67 -31.11
C ASP A 116 19.85 -17.15 -30.91
N TYR A 117 18.68 -16.58 -30.60
CA TYR A 117 18.54 -15.16 -30.24
C TYR A 117 17.89 -15.00 -28.87
N GLU A 118 18.55 -14.27 -27.98
CA GLU A 118 18.05 -13.94 -26.65
C GLU A 118 17.73 -12.44 -26.53
N THR A 119 16.60 -12.11 -25.89
CA THR A 119 16.22 -10.75 -25.53
C THR A 119 15.87 -10.67 -24.05
N ARG A 120 16.45 -9.70 -23.35
CA ARG A 120 16.20 -9.48 -21.92
C ARG A 120 15.65 -8.07 -21.67
N GLN A 121 14.55 -8.00 -20.91
CA GLN A 121 13.86 -6.78 -20.53
C GLN A 121 13.85 -6.64 -19.01
N GLN A 122 14.34 -5.51 -18.52
CA GLN A 122 14.29 -5.17 -17.10
C GLN A 122 13.57 -3.84 -16.88
N SER A 123 12.69 -3.77 -15.87
CA SER A 123 12.01 -2.55 -15.46
C SER A 123 11.95 -2.45 -13.94
N ASN A 124 12.15 -1.24 -13.42
CA ASN A 124 11.93 -0.91 -12.01
C ASN A 124 11.06 0.35 -11.92
N ILE A 125 10.04 0.31 -11.06
CA ILE A 125 9.13 1.43 -10.81
C ILE A 125 9.06 1.65 -9.31
N ASP A 126 9.59 2.78 -8.85
CA ASP A 126 9.50 3.23 -7.47
C ASP A 126 8.39 4.30 -7.38
N LYS A 127 7.45 4.15 -6.45
CA LYS A 127 6.33 5.06 -6.20
C LYS A 127 6.38 5.52 -4.75
N GLN A 128 6.56 6.82 -4.53
CA GLN A 128 6.50 7.41 -3.20
C GLN A 128 5.58 8.63 -3.22
N TRP A 129 4.59 8.66 -2.33
CA TRP A 129 3.75 9.84 -2.15
C TRP A 129 3.24 9.95 -0.71
N MET A 130 2.96 11.18 -0.30
CA MET A 130 2.36 11.54 0.98
C MET A 130 1.29 12.60 0.75
N GLU A 131 0.12 12.43 1.37
CA GLU A 131 -1.00 13.37 1.28
C GLU A 131 -1.50 13.77 2.68
N TYR A 132 -1.94 15.02 2.78
CA TYR A 132 -2.51 15.64 3.97
C TYR A 132 -3.93 16.11 3.66
N LEU A 133 -4.91 15.69 4.45
CA LEU A 133 -6.28 16.20 4.40
C LEU A 133 -6.63 16.80 5.77
N CYS A 134 -6.99 18.09 5.78
CA CYS A 134 -7.45 18.81 6.97
C CYS A 134 -8.97 18.99 6.93
#